data_AF-A0AAD9WR94-F1
#
_entry.id   AF-A0AAD9WR94-F1
#
_cell.length_a   1.000
_cell.length_b   1.000
_cell.length_c   1.000
_cell.angle_alpha   90.00
_cell.angle_beta   90.00
_cell.angle_gamma   90.00
#
_symmetry.space_group_name_H-M   'P 1'
#
loop_
_entity.id
_entity.type
_entity.pdbx_description
1 polymer ?
#
loop_
_entity_poly.entity_id
_entity_poly.type
_entity_poly.pdbx_seq_one_letter_code
_entity_poly.pdbx_strand_id
1 'polypeptide(L)'
;MVRPHQNLEKLTIKSYGGTKFSTWVGDSSFSKVTVLKLDGCMKCIILPSLGLLSSLKNLTLEGMKGIKSIGFEFYGEGWSKPFLSLETLCFKDLEAWECWNPVKENESFLKLQELSIVK
;
A
#
# COMPACT_ATOMS: atom_id res chain seq x y z
N MET A 1 0.75 -14.74 15.08
CA MET A 1 0.96 -13.77 13.98
C MET A 1 1.86 -14.44 12.96
N VAL A 2 1.46 -14.51 11.69
CA VAL A 2 2.20 -15.21 10.62
C VAL A 2 3.08 -14.20 9.87
N ARG A 3 4.35 -14.51 9.67
CA ARG A 3 5.26 -13.76 8.79
C ARG A 3 5.65 -14.68 7.62
N PRO A 4 5.35 -14.32 6.37
CA PRO A 4 5.73 -15.13 5.22
C PRO A 4 7.23 -15.05 4.95
N HIS A 5 7.70 -15.92 4.05
CA HIS A 5 9.08 -15.91 3.60
C HIS A 5 9.40 -14.61 2.83
N GLN A 6 10.61 -14.07 3.01
CA GLN A 6 11.04 -12.81 2.37
C GLN A 6 11.15 -12.88 0.84
N ASN A 7 11.13 -14.10 0.28
CA ASN A 7 11.13 -14.31 -1.18
C ASN A 7 9.72 -14.22 -1.80
N LEU A 8 8.72 -13.79 -1.05
CA LEU A 8 7.36 -13.64 -1.56
C LEU A 8 7.33 -12.58 -2.67
N GLU A 9 6.76 -12.93 -3.82
CA GLU A 9 6.59 -11.99 -4.94
C GLU A 9 5.19 -11.39 -5.00
N LYS A 10 4.17 -12.14 -4.57
CA LYS A 10 2.77 -11.72 -4.61
C LYS A 10 2.14 -11.89 -3.24
N LEU A 11 1.61 -10.81 -2.70
CA LEU A 11 0.90 -10.80 -1.42
C LEU A 11 -0.55 -10.35 -1.64
N THR A 12 -1.49 -11.16 -1.18
CA THR A 12 -2.90 -10.76 -1.12
C THR A 12 -3.42 -11.01 0.28
N ILE A 13 -3.96 -9.98 0.92
CA ILE A 13 -4.60 -10.07 2.23
C ILE A 13 -6.07 -9.76 2.04
N LYS A 14 -6.93 -10.74 2.36
CA LYS A 14 -8.38 -10.65 2.21
C LYS A 14 -9.08 -10.61 3.55
N SER A 15 -10.11 -9.79 3.67
CA SER A 15 -11.05 -9.77 4.80
C SER A 15 -10.36 -9.70 6.17
N TYR A 16 -9.23 -9.00 6.26
CA TYR A 16 -8.49 -8.87 7.51
C TYR A 16 -9.30 -8.07 8.52
N GLY A 17 -9.58 -8.68 9.66
CA GLY A 17 -10.43 -8.11 10.72
C GLY A 17 -9.72 -7.17 11.69
N GLY A 18 -8.42 -6.94 11.52
CA GLY A 18 -7.66 -6.02 12.36
C GLY A 18 -7.76 -4.57 11.88
N THR A 19 -7.57 -3.64 12.82
CA THR A 19 -7.59 -2.19 12.54
C THR A 19 -6.28 -1.66 11.96
N LYS A 20 -5.19 -2.39 12.21
CA LYS A 20 -3.84 -2.11 11.71
C LYS A 20 -3.18 -3.42 11.28
N PHE A 21 -2.42 -3.36 10.19
CA PHE A 21 -1.57 -4.48 9.75
C PHE A 21 -0.34 -4.65 10.63
N SER A 22 0.19 -5.87 10.68
CA SER A 22 1.52 -6.10 11.24
C SER A 22 2.57 -5.29 10.47
N THR A 23 3.62 -4.84 11.17
CA THR A 23 4.69 -4.01 10.57
C THR A 23 5.36 -4.67 9.37
N TRP A 24 5.44 -6.00 9.34
CA TRP A 24 6.08 -6.76 8.26
C TRP A 24 5.44 -6.54 6.89
N VAL A 25 4.17 -6.12 6.80
CA VAL A 25 3.47 -5.93 5.51
C VAL A 25 4.09 -4.78 4.69
N GLY A 26 4.65 -3.76 5.35
CA GLY A 26 5.37 -2.64 4.73
C GLY A 26 6.86 -2.63 5.05
N ASP A 27 7.43 -3.76 5.46
CA ASP A 27 8.84 -3.85 5.84
C ASP A 27 9.73 -4.05 4.61
N SER A 28 10.85 -3.33 4.55
CA SER A 28 11.77 -3.36 3.40
C SER A 28 12.43 -4.72 3.15
N SER A 29 12.38 -5.65 4.12
CA SER A 29 12.80 -7.05 3.92
C SER A 29 11.94 -7.81 2.91
N PHE A 30 10.75 -7.31 2.56
CA PHE A 30 9.90 -7.85 1.50
C PHE A 30 10.17 -7.18 0.15
N SER A 31 11.44 -6.90 -0.14
CA SER A 31 11.89 -6.21 -1.36
C SER A 31 11.62 -6.99 -2.65
N LYS A 32 11.21 -8.27 -2.59
CA LYS A 32 10.81 -9.06 -3.78
C LYS A 32 9.33 -8.98 -4.11
N VAL A 33 8.50 -8.38 -3.24
CA VAL A 33 7.07 -8.24 -3.51
C VAL A 33 6.88 -7.27 -4.67
N THR A 34 6.29 -7.77 -5.76
CA THR A 34 5.94 -7.02 -6.96
C THR A 34 4.45 -6.72 -7.04
N VAL A 35 3.61 -7.56 -6.43
CA VAL A 35 2.16 -7.37 -6.39
C VAL A 35 1.66 -7.41 -4.96
N LEU A 36 0.93 -6.37 -4.56
CA LEU A 36 0.25 -6.30 -3.27
C LEU A 36 -1.22 -5.94 -3.47
N LYS A 37 -2.12 -6.79 -2.95
CA LYS A 37 -3.56 -6.53 -2.90
C LYS A 37 -4.08 -6.62 -1.48
N LEU A 38 -4.70 -5.55 -0.99
CA LEU A 38 -5.47 -5.51 0.25
C LEU A 38 -6.94 -5.42 -0.11
N ASP A 39 -7.73 -6.43 0.25
CA ASP A 39 -9.08 -6.65 -0.27
C ASP A 39 -10.08 -6.91 0.86
N GLY A 40 -11.13 -6.10 0.95
CA GLY A 40 -12.18 -6.25 1.95
C GLY A 40 -11.70 -6.09 3.39
N CYS A 41 -10.61 -5.34 3.62
CA CYS A 41 -10.05 -5.09 4.95
C CYS A 41 -10.83 -3.97 5.66
N MET A 42 -12.12 -4.20 5.91
CA MET A 42 -13.11 -3.17 6.25
C MET A 42 -12.80 -2.40 7.53
N LYS A 43 -12.18 -3.05 8.53
CA LYS A 43 -11.84 -2.44 9.82
C LYS A 43 -10.51 -1.68 9.80
N CYS A 44 -9.74 -1.79 8.72
CA CYS A 44 -8.44 -1.15 8.61
C CYS A 44 -8.62 0.36 8.50
N ILE A 45 -7.97 1.09 9.41
CA ILE A 45 -7.99 2.55 9.46
C ILE A 45 -6.62 3.18 9.17
N ILE A 46 -5.54 2.39 9.24
CA ILE A 46 -4.16 2.83 9.02
C ILE A 46 -3.45 1.82 8.12
N LEU A 47 -2.87 2.32 7.03
CA LEU A 47 -2.02 1.53 6.14
C LEU A 47 -0.60 1.39 6.69
N PRO A 48 0.10 0.27 6.42
CA PRO A 48 1.52 0.16 6.69
C PRO A 48 2.34 0.96 5.66
N SER A 49 3.65 1.06 5.89
CA SER A 49 4.62 1.77 5.04
C SER A 49 4.89 1.08 3.70
N LEU A 50 3.89 1.02 2.83
CA LEU A 50 3.96 0.31 1.55
C LEU A 50 4.98 0.92 0.58
N GLY A 51 5.32 2.21 0.74
CA GLY A 51 6.34 2.89 -0.07
C GLY A 51 7.74 2.33 0.08
N LEU A 52 8.04 1.58 1.15
CA LEU A 52 9.33 0.94 1.39
C LEU A 52 9.54 -0.35 0.57
N LEU A 53 8.49 -0.85 -0.08
CA LEU A 53 8.55 -2.04 -0.94
C LEU A 53 9.13 -1.65 -2.31
N SER A 54 10.45 -1.67 -2.42
CA SER A 54 11.18 -1.11 -3.57
C SER A 54 10.90 -1.76 -4.93
N SER A 55 10.50 -3.04 -4.95
CA SER A 55 10.13 -3.76 -6.19
C SER A 55 8.63 -3.80 -6.45
N LEU A 56 7.81 -3.16 -5.62
CA LEU A 56 6.36 -3.17 -5.77
C LEU A 56 5.98 -2.47 -7.08
N LYS A 57 5.31 -3.20 -7.97
CA LYS A 57 4.83 -2.74 -9.28
C LYS A 57 3.34 -2.49 -9.29
N ASN A 58 2.56 -3.37 -8.68
CA ASN A 58 1.10 -3.28 -8.68
C ASN A 58 0.59 -3.25 -7.25
N LEU A 59 -0.09 -2.17 -6.91
CA LEU A 59 -0.75 -1.99 -5.62
C LEU A 59 -2.25 -1.81 -5.81
N THR A 60 -3.04 -2.63 -5.13
CA THR A 60 -4.50 -2.52 -5.11
C THR A 60 -5.00 -2.46 -3.67
N LEU A 61 -5.73 -1.39 -3.35
CA LEU A 61 -6.49 -1.25 -2.11
C LEU A 61 -7.97 -1.28 -2.47
N GLU A 62 -8.67 -2.35 -2.08
CA GLU A 62 -10.07 -2.60 -2.44
C GLU A 62 -10.91 -2.86 -1.19
N GLY A 63 -12.07 -2.21 -1.10
CA GLY A 63 -13.06 -2.50 -0.05
C GLY A 63 -12.58 -2.17 1.37
N MET A 64 -11.80 -1.10 1.55
CA MET A 64 -11.25 -0.69 2.84
C MET A 64 -12.05 0.49 3.44
N LYS A 65 -13.25 0.19 3.97
CA LYS A 65 -14.21 1.18 4.48
C LYS A 65 -13.70 2.07 5.63
N GLY A 66 -12.68 1.64 6.38
CA GLY A 66 -12.15 2.39 7.51
C GLY A 66 -11.12 3.46 7.13
N ILE A 67 -10.58 3.43 5.91
CA ILE A 67 -9.56 4.38 5.46
C ILE A 67 -10.20 5.72 5.15
N LYS A 68 -9.84 6.74 5.94
CA LYS A 68 -10.27 8.13 5.73
C LYS A 68 -9.25 8.98 5.01
N SER A 69 -7.98 8.75 5.31
CA SER A 69 -6.87 9.51 4.74
C SER A 69 -5.72 8.57 4.40
N ILE A 70 -5.03 8.89 3.32
CA ILE A 70 -3.74 8.26 2.97
C ILE A 70 -2.67 9.32 3.17
N GLY A 71 -1.94 9.20 4.29
CA GLY A 71 -0.93 10.15 4.72
C GLY A 71 0.50 9.67 4.50
N PHE A 72 1.43 10.34 5.19
CA PHE A 72 2.87 10.08 5.09
C PHE A 72 3.25 8.65 5.54
N GLU A 73 2.46 8.04 6.41
CA GLU A 73 2.63 6.67 6.90
C GLU A 73 2.60 5.63 5.77
N PHE A 74 1.92 5.93 4.66
CA PHE A 74 1.84 5.07 3.49
C PHE A 74 3.18 4.95 2.75
N TYR A 75 4.02 5.98 2.82
CA TYR A 75 5.29 6.07 2.09
C TYR A 75 6.48 5.52 2.89
N GLY A 76 6.39 5.53 4.22
CA GLY A 76 7.44 5.09 5.13
C GLY A 76 8.40 6.19 5.59
N GLU A 77 9.13 5.92 6.67
CA GLU A 77 10.14 6.83 7.23
C GLU A 77 11.44 6.78 6.45
N GLY A 78 12.08 7.94 6.26
CA GLY A 78 13.29 8.10 5.46
C GLY A 78 12.94 8.47 4.03
N TRP A 79 13.11 9.75 3.70
CA TRP A 79 12.61 10.43 2.50
C TRP A 79 13.32 9.99 1.19
N SER A 80 13.91 8.81 1.17
CA SER A 80 14.47 8.18 -0.01
C SER A 80 13.33 7.59 -0.85
N LYS A 81 12.83 8.38 -1.80
CA LYS A 81 12.08 7.95 -2.99
C LYS A 81 11.15 6.74 -2.80
N PRO A 82 9.98 6.90 -2.14
CA PRO A 82 9.01 5.82 -1.99
C PRO A 82 8.47 5.36 -3.34
N PHE A 83 8.09 4.08 -3.44
CA PHE A 83 7.48 3.50 -4.64
C PHE A 83 8.35 3.58 -5.91
N LEU A 84 9.63 3.19 -5.81
CA LEU A 84 10.62 3.22 -6.91
C LEU A 84 10.20 2.47 -8.19
N SER A 85 9.39 1.42 -8.03
CA SER A 85 9.01 0.52 -9.12
C SER A 85 7.51 0.50 -9.39
N LEU A 86 6.71 1.34 -8.72
CA LEU A 86 5.26 1.24 -8.81
C LEU A 86 4.79 1.71 -10.19
N GLU A 87 4.13 0.82 -10.90
CA GLU A 87 3.60 1.01 -12.26
C GLU A 87 2.09 1.22 -12.23
N THR A 88 1.37 0.51 -11.34
CA THR A 88 -0.08 0.60 -11.18
C THR A 88 -0.48 0.82 -9.73
N LEU A 89 -1.31 1.82 -9.49
CA LEU A 89 -1.94 2.11 -8.20
C LEU A 89 -3.45 2.16 -8.37
N CYS A 90 -4.15 1.26 -7.67
CA CYS A 90 -5.60 1.17 -7.72
C CYS A 90 -6.20 1.35 -6.32
N PHE A 91 -7.09 2.32 -6.18
CA PHE A 91 -7.94 2.54 -5.04
C PHE A 91 -9.38 2.25 -5.47
N LYS A 92 -10.02 1.27 -4.85
CA LYS A 92 -11.36 0.82 -5.20
C LYS A 92 -12.23 0.64 -3.96
N ASP A 93 -13.48 1.10 -4.02
CA ASP A 93 -14.49 0.91 -2.97
C ASP A 93 -13.97 1.39 -1.59
N LEU A 94 -13.27 2.54 -1.57
CA LEU A 94 -12.76 3.19 -0.37
C LEU A 94 -13.80 4.18 0.18
N GLU A 95 -14.89 3.66 0.74
CA GLU A 95 -16.12 4.41 1.05
C GLU A 95 -15.92 5.64 1.95
N ALA A 96 -15.04 5.57 2.95
CA ALA A 96 -14.78 6.69 3.88
C ALA A 96 -13.61 7.58 3.45
N TRP A 97 -13.01 7.37 2.27
CA TRP A 97 -11.80 8.06 1.86
C TRP A 97 -12.09 9.51 1.46
N GLU A 98 -11.50 10.44 2.20
CA GLU A 98 -11.70 11.88 2.05
C GLU A 98 -10.47 12.57 1.47
N CYS A 99 -9.26 12.13 1.85
CA CYS A 99 -8.02 12.84 1.51
C CYS A 99 -6.86 11.92 1.13
N TRP A 100 -6.09 12.34 0.13
CA TRP A 100 -4.81 11.74 -0.24
C TRP A 100 -3.73 12.81 -0.25
N ASN A 101 -2.68 12.62 0.56
CA ASN A 101 -1.56 13.53 0.64
C ASN A 101 -0.35 12.91 -0.07
N PRO A 102 -0.13 13.21 -1.37
CA PRO A 102 1.07 12.78 -2.08
C PRO A 102 2.31 13.48 -1.52
N VAL A 103 3.43 12.73 -1.43
CA VAL A 103 4.76 13.34 -1.34
C VAL A 103 4.99 14.11 -2.65
N LYS A 104 5.75 15.21 -2.60
CA LYS A 104 6.00 16.08 -3.77
C LYS A 104 6.25 15.27 -5.05
N GLU A 105 5.65 15.70 -6.15
CA GLU A 105 5.53 14.95 -7.42
C GLU A 105 6.85 14.41 -8.01
N ASN A 106 8.00 14.98 -7.64
CA ASN A 106 9.32 14.54 -8.13
C ASN A 106 10.06 13.57 -7.19
N GLU A 107 9.45 13.20 -6.07
CA GLU A 107 10.07 12.33 -5.06
C GLU A 107 9.38 10.97 -4.94
N SER A 108 8.13 10.83 -5.37
CA SER A 108 7.35 9.59 -5.27
C SER A 108 6.79 9.15 -6.62
N PHE A 109 6.52 7.85 -6.79
CA PHE A 109 5.82 7.31 -7.97
C PHE A 109 6.51 7.54 -9.34
N LEU A 110 7.85 7.46 -9.38
CA LEU A 110 8.66 7.75 -10.59
C LEU A 110 8.34 6.89 -11.82
N LYS A 111 7.67 5.75 -11.65
CA LYS A 111 7.32 4.81 -12.73
C LYS A 111 5.82 4.61 -12.87
N LEU A 112 4.99 5.40 -12.19
CA LEU A 112 3.56 5.20 -12.19
C LEU A 112 3.00 5.51 -13.59
N GLN A 113 2.37 4.51 -14.19
CA GLN A 113 1.76 4.59 -15.51
C GLN A 113 0.24 4.64 -15.40
N GLU A 114 -0.31 3.98 -14.40
CA GLU A 114 -1.76 3.87 -14.22
C GLU A 114 -2.14 4.17 -12.76
N LEU A 115 -2.98 5.18 -12.60
CA LEU A 115 -3.69 5.50 -11.36
C LEU A 115 -5.19 5.30 -11.61
N SER A 116 -5.80 4.41 -10.84
CA SER A 116 -7.24 4.15 -10.90
C SER A 116 -7.89 4.43 -9.55
N ILE A 117 -8.90 5.30 -9.55
CA ILE A 117 -9.72 5.62 -8.38
C ILE A 117 -11.16 5.30 -8.74
N VAL A 118 -11.69 4.22 -8.17
CA VAL A 118 -13.05 3.75 -8.37
C VAL A 118 -13.79 3.87 -7.03
N LYS A 119 -14.90 4.60 -7.03
CA LYS A 119 -15.71 4.83 -5.83
C LYS A 119 -16.62 3.66 -5.52
#